data_AF-A0A949KWP0-F1
#
_entry.id   AF-A0A949KWP0-F1
#
_cell.length_a   1.000
_cell.length_b   1.000
_cell.length_c   1.000
_cell.angle_alpha   90.00
_cell.angle_beta   90.00
_cell.angle_gamma   90.00
#
_symmetry.space_group_name_H-M   'P 1'
#
loop_
_entity.id
_entity.type
_entity.pdbx_description
1 polymer ?
#
loop_
_entity_poly.entity_id
_entity_poly.type
_entity_poly.pdbx_seq_one_letter_code
_entity_poly.pdbx_strand_id
1 'polypeptide(L)' 'MSTQISIRTSEELILKFNELAKKTARSRAFLINQAMEEYIAREAWQVAEIRKALQEADAGDFATDEELTAIDAKWSYRAG' A
#
# COMPACT_ATOMS: atom_id res chain seq x y z
N MET A 1 2.71 -17.79 -16.38
CA MET A 1 3.58 -18.85 -15.81
C MET A 1 3.34 -18.89 -14.31
N SER A 2 3.25 -20.07 -13.69
CA SER A 2 3.08 -20.20 -12.23
C SER A 2 4.39 -20.64 -11.59
N THR A 3 4.84 -19.91 -10.56
CA THR A 3 6.03 -20.25 -9.78
C THR A 3 5.61 -20.85 -8.45
N GLN A 4 6.21 -21.96 -8.05
CA GLN A 4 5.97 -22.57 -6.75
C GLN A 4 6.88 -21.94 -5.70
N ILE A 5 6.31 -21.52 -4.58
CA ILE A 5 7.04 -20.99 -3.43
C ILE A 5 6.74 -21.84 -2.19
N SER A 6 7.72 -22.00 -1.31
CA SER A 6 7.55 -22.61 0.01
C SER A 6 7.80 -21.54 1.07
N ILE A 7 6.84 -21.36 1.97
CA ILE A 7 6.88 -20.34 3.01
C ILE A 7 6.78 -20.98 4.39
N ARG A 8 7.58 -20.51 5.34
CA ARG A 8 7.38 -20.82 6.76
C ARG A 8 6.28 -19.92 7.31
N THR A 9 5.32 -20.50 8.02
CA THR A 9 4.20 -19.76 8.61
C THR A 9 3.67 -20.50 9.83
N SER A 10 2.80 -19.85 10.61
CA SER A 10 2.17 -20.46 11.78
C SER A 10 1.00 -21.36 11.38
N GLU A 11 0.77 -22.41 12.16
CA GLU A 11 -0.39 -23.29 11.99
C GLU A 11 -1.71 -22.51 12.13
N GLU A 12 -1.77 -21.57 13.09
CA GLU A 12 -2.93 -20.71 13.30
C GLU A 12 -3.33 -19.93 12.04
N LEU A 13 -2.36 -19.38 11.31
CA LEU A 13 -2.64 -18.63 10.09
C LEU A 13 -3.22 -19.54 9.00
N ILE A 14 -2.68 -20.76 8.86
CA ILE A 14 -3.21 -21.76 7.93
C ILE A 14 -4.64 -22.17 8.29
N LEU A 15 -4.95 -22.32 9.57
CA LEU A 15 -6.31 -22.63 10.03
C LEU A 15 -7.29 -21.51 9.67
N LYS A 16 -6.91 -20.25 9.87
CA LYS A 16 -7.73 -19.08 9.47
C LYS A 16 -8.02 -19.08 7.96
N PHE A 17 -7.02 -19.34 7.12
CA PHE A 17 -7.23 -19.45 5.68
C PHE A 17 -8.10 -20.64 5.28
N ASN A 18 -7.98 -21.78 5.96
CA ASN A 18 -8.82 -22.96 5.71
C ASN A 18 -10.30 -22.66 6.02
N GLU A 19 -10.58 -21.98 7.13
CA GLU A 19 -11.95 -21.58 7.49
C GLU A 19 -12.53 -20.60 6.48
N LEU A 20 -11.74 -19.58 6.10
CA LEU A 20 -12.17 -18.58 5.12
C LEU A 20 -12.42 -19.21 3.74
N ALA A 21 -11.57 -20.14 3.32
CA ALA A 21 -11.74 -20.91 2.08
C ALA A 21 -13.09 -21.64 2.04
N LYS A 22 -13.45 -22.33 3.14
CA LYS A 22 -14.74 -23.03 3.26
C LYS A 22 -15.93 -22.07 3.16
N LYS A 23 -15.87 -20.93 3.83
CA LYS A 23 -16.96 -19.94 3.84
C LYS A 23 -17.15 -19.20 2.52
N THR A 24 -16.07 -19.05 1.74
CA THR A 24 -16.07 -18.28 0.49
C THR A 24 -16.13 -19.15 -0.76
N ALA A 25 -16.12 -20.48 -0.62
CA ALA A 25 -16.01 -21.44 -1.73
C ALA A 25 -14.78 -21.18 -2.63
N ARG A 26 -13.68 -20.71 -2.03
CA ARG A 26 -12.39 -20.46 -2.71
C ARG A 26 -11.34 -21.45 -2.24
N SER A 27 -10.32 -21.67 -3.06
CA SER A 27 -9.17 -22.46 -2.63
C SER A 27 -8.31 -21.67 -1.65
N ARG A 28 -7.65 -22.37 -0.73
CA ARG A 28 -6.67 -21.74 0.18
C ARG A 28 -5.58 -21.00 -0.59
N ALA A 29 -5.07 -21.59 -1.67
CA ALA A 29 -4.02 -21.00 -2.50
C ALA A 29 -4.48 -19.68 -3.14
N PHE A 30 -5.74 -19.61 -3.59
CA PHE A 30 -6.32 -18.38 -4.12
C PHE A 30 -6.32 -17.26 -3.07
N LEU A 31 -6.81 -17.55 -1.86
CA LEU A 31 -6.87 -16.55 -0.79
C LEU A 31 -5.49 -16.09 -0.31
N ILE A 32 -4.51 -17.00 -0.25
CA ILE A 32 -3.14 -16.64 0.10
C ILE A 32 -2.53 -15.72 -0.97
N ASN A 33 -2.72 -16.04 -2.26
CA ASN A 33 -2.24 -15.19 -3.35
C ASN A 33 -2.91 -13.81 -3.32
N GLN A 34 -4.23 -13.77 -3.16
CA GLN A 34 -4.97 -12.51 -3.04
C GLN A 34 -4.44 -11.66 -1.88
N ALA A 35 -4.21 -12.24 -0.71
CA ALA A 35 -3.68 -11.52 0.44
C ALA A 35 -2.26 -10.97 0.19
N MET A 36 -1.41 -11.71 -0.53
CA MET A 36 -0.08 -11.23 -0.93
C MET A 36 -0.17 -10.07 -1.92
N GLU A 37 -1.06 -10.16 -2.91
CA GLU A 37 -1.28 -9.09 -3.89
C GLU A 37 -1.80 -7.81 -3.24
N GLU A 38 -2.79 -7.93 -2.35
CA GLU A 38 -3.34 -6.81 -1.59
C GLU A 38 -2.28 -6.16 -0.68
N TYR A 39 -1.44 -6.97 -0.02
CA TYR A 39 -0.34 -6.47 0.79
C TYR A 39 0.64 -5.65 -0.06
N ILE A 40 1.13 -6.21 -1.17
CA ILE A 40 2.07 -5.51 -2.04
C ILE A 40 1.45 -4.26 -2.63
N ALA A 41 0.20 -4.29 -3.09
CA ALA A 41 -0.47 -3.11 -3.63
C ALA A 41 -0.57 -1.99 -2.57
N ARG A 42 -0.87 -2.34 -1.31
CA ARG A 42 -0.95 -1.40 -0.20
C ARG A 42 0.40 -0.82 0.22
N GLU A 43 1.50 -1.57 0.14
CA GLU A 43 2.82 -1.02 0.52
C GLU A 43 3.52 -0.32 -0.67
N ALA A 44 3.27 -0.79 -1.90
CA ALA A 44 3.98 -0.30 -3.08
C ALA A 44 3.65 1.15 -3.42
N TRP A 45 2.41 1.60 -3.24
CA TRP A 45 2.06 3.01 -3.53
C TRP A 45 2.83 3.96 -2.62
N GLN A 46 2.99 3.63 -1.33
CA GLN A 46 3.71 4.49 -0.39
C GLN A 46 5.20 4.56 -0.72
N VAL A 47 5.81 3.41 -1.04
CA VAL A 47 7.21 3.36 -1.46
C VAL A 47 7.43 4.11 -2.76
N ALA A 48 6.50 4.01 -3.71
CA ALA A 48 6.57 4.75 -4.97
C ALA A 48 6.52 6.26 -4.74
N GLU A 49 5.60 6.75 -3.90
CA GLU A 49 5.51 8.20 -3.66
C GLU A 49 6.67 8.77 -2.87
N ILE A 50 7.20 8.04 -1.88
CA ILE A 50 8.42 8.48 -1.20
C ILE A 50 9.57 8.62 -2.20
N ARG A 51 9.72 7.66 -3.12
CA ARG A 51 10.76 7.74 -4.15
C ARG A 51 10.54 8.90 -5.12
N LYS A 52 9.30 9.18 -5.51
CA LYS A 52 8.96 10.31 -6.38
C LYS A 52 9.26 11.65 -5.70
N ALA A 53 8.80 11.82 -4.46
CA ALA A 53 9.06 13.03 -3.67
C ALA A 53 10.56 13.27 -3.45
N LEU A 54 11.35 12.21 -3.23
CA LEU A 54 12.81 12.32 -3.15
C LEU A 54 13.42 12.81 -4.47
N GLN A 55 12.95 12.31 -5.61
CA GLN A 55 13.42 12.75 -6.93
C GLN A 55 13.06 14.21 -7.22
N GLU A 56 11.85 14.64 -6.86
CA GLU A 56 11.40 16.04 -7.00
C GLU A 56 12.26 16.96 -6.12
N ALA A 57 12.51 16.57 -4.86
CA ALA A 57 13.37 17.29 -3.94
C ALA A 57 14.82 17.40 -4.44
N ASP A 58 15.40 16.29 -4.94
CA ASP A 58 16.75 16.27 -5.53
C ASP A 58 16.83 17.14 -6.80
N ALA A 59 15.73 17.28 -7.54
CA ALA A 59 15.60 18.17 -8.69
C ALA A 59 15.36 19.64 -8.31
N GLY A 60 15.18 19.95 -7.02
CA GLY A 60 14.85 21.28 -6.54
C GLY A 60 13.42 21.72 -6.85
N ASP A 61 12.54 20.77 -7.18
CA ASP A 61 11.13 20.99 -7.50
C ASP A 61 10.32 21.15 -6.20
N PHE A 62 10.53 22.30 -5.55
CA PHE A 62 9.80 22.71 -4.36
C PHE A 62 8.83 23.84 -4.72
N ALA A 63 7.73 23.92 -3.95
CA ALA A 63 6.78 25.00 -4.08
C ALA A 63 7.45 26.36 -3.88
N THR A 64 7.06 27.34 -4.69
CA THR A 64 7.55 28.73 -4.52
C THR A 64 6.87 29.41 -3.34
N ASP A 65 7.45 30.52 -2.87
CA ASP A 65 6.88 31.32 -1.78
C ASP A 65 5.47 31.83 -2.11
N GLU A 66 5.18 32.13 -3.38
CA GLU A 66 3.83 32.51 -3.82
C GLU A 66 2.83 31.35 -3.74
N GLU A 67 3.25 30.13 -4.08
CA GLU A 67 2.41 28.93 -4.00
C GLU A 67 2.11 28.57 -2.54
N LEU A 68 3.11 28.70 -1.65
CA LEU A 68 2.92 28.52 -0.21
C LEU A 68 1.93 29.54 0.36
N THR A 69 2.05 30.81 -0.03
CA THR A 69 1.13 31.88 0.40
C THR A 69 -0.31 31.61 -0.07
N ALA A 70 -0.48 31.09 -1.28
CA ALA A 70 -1.79 30.73 -1.82
C ALA A 70 -2.42 29.53 -1.10
N ILE A 71 -1.62 28.53 -0.70
CA ILE A 71 -2.07 27.38 0.10
C ILE A 71 -2.51 27.86 1.49
N ASP A 72 -1.71 28.67 2.17
CA ASP A 72 -2.04 29.20 3.49
C ASP A 72 -3.34 30.01 3.47
N ALA A 73 -3.54 30.87 2.48
CA ALA A 73 -4.79 31.62 2.30
C ALA A 73 -6.00 30.71 2.05
N LYS A 74 -5.82 29.57 1.36
CA LYS A 74 -6.89 28.63 1.03
C LYS A 74 -7.36 27.81 2.24
N TRP A 75 -6.45 27.46 3.15
CA TRP A 75 -6.73 26.53 4.26
C TRP A 75 -6.78 27.18 5.65
N SER A 76 -6.24 28.39 5.82
CA SER A 76 -6.32 29.16 7.08
C SER A 76 -7.76 29.51 7.49
N TYR A 77 -8.72 29.50 6.56
CA TYR A 77 -10.15 29.74 6.87
C TYR A 77 -10.85 28.56 7.57
N ARG A 78 -10.20 27.38 7.67
CA ARG A 78 -10.79 26.16 8.25
C ARG A 78 -10.06 25.62 9.48
N ALA A 79 -9.01 26.30 9.94
CA ALA A 79 -8.34 26.02 11.21
C ALA A 79 -8.94 26.93 12.31
N GLY A 80 -10.17 26.62 12.72
CA GLY A 80 -10.89 27.29 13.80
C GLY A 80 -11.85 26.33 14.47
#